data_AF-A0A0B3AN60-F1
#
_entry.id   AF-A0A0B3AN60-F1
#
_cell.length_a   1.000
_cell.length_b   1.000
_cell.length_c   1.000
_cell.angle_alpha   90.00
_cell.angle_beta   90.00
_cell.angle_gamma   90.00
#
_symmetry.space_group_name_H-M   'P 1'
#
loop_
_entity.id
_entity.type
_entity.pdbx_description
1 polymer ?
#
loop_
_entity_poly.entity_id
_entity_poly.type
_entity_poly.pdbx_seq_one_letter_code
_entity_poly.pdbx_strand_id
1 'polypeptide(L)'
;MSKKQPIVVNVELSVLKWLIESSGWTREEIAKRLKTSSQNIEKIESGEKKPSFRQLEELSIIFKRPVASFLLSKPLTEKPKPKDYRMILDKTNKFDKKTILVMRHARRLQELSKELSKNIEYETKSKLEVAKLTDNPETVALRFREKFSLTEEKQRKFKTSYELFNYLRDILEEMNIYLFQFSMPVEDARGFVFVDESPNVVV
;
A
#
# COMPACT_ATOMS: atom_id res chain seq x y z
N MET A 1 -19.30 -37.14 18.72
CA MET A 1 -18.23 -36.13 18.74
C MET A 1 -18.80 -34.83 19.30
N SER A 2 -18.34 -34.39 20.48
CA SER A 2 -18.84 -33.17 21.14
C SER A 2 -18.52 -31.94 20.26
N LYS A 3 -19.54 -31.14 19.91
CA LYS A 3 -19.35 -29.85 19.23
C LYS A 3 -18.62 -28.94 20.22
N LYS A 4 -17.31 -28.72 20.01
CA LYS A 4 -16.53 -27.73 20.77
C LYS A 4 -17.28 -26.39 20.72
N GLN A 5 -17.63 -25.86 21.89
CA GLN A 5 -18.30 -24.57 21.98
C GLN A 5 -17.39 -23.48 21.39
N PRO A 6 -17.94 -22.55 20.60
CA PRO A 6 -17.14 -21.47 20.02
C PRO A 6 -16.65 -20.55 21.14
N ILE A 7 -15.33 -20.34 21.21
CA ILE A 7 -14.73 -19.35 22.10
C ILE A 7 -15.15 -17.97 21.59
N VAL A 8 -15.91 -17.26 22.41
CA VAL A 8 -16.39 -15.90 22.12
C VAL A 8 -15.33 -14.90 22.56
N VAL A 9 -15.07 -13.89 21.74
CA VAL A 9 -14.02 -12.90 22.00
C VAL A 9 -14.67 -11.53 22.15
N ASN A 10 -14.22 -10.76 23.15
CA ASN A 10 -14.60 -9.37 23.28
C ASN A 10 -13.66 -8.53 22.40
N VAL A 11 -14.21 -7.77 21.47
CA VAL A 11 -13.46 -6.89 20.57
C VAL A 11 -14.02 -5.48 20.67
N GLU A 12 -13.13 -4.50 20.52
CA GLU A 12 -13.53 -3.10 20.45
C GLU A 12 -14.23 -2.84 19.10
N LEU A 13 -15.47 -2.32 19.14
CA LEU A 13 -16.30 -2.18 17.93
C LEU A 13 -15.69 -1.21 16.92
N SER A 14 -15.08 -0.14 17.42
CA SER A 14 -14.38 0.84 16.57
C SER A 14 -13.20 0.20 15.83
N VAL A 15 -12.46 -0.72 16.47
CA VAL A 15 -11.37 -1.47 15.84
C VAL A 15 -11.89 -2.41 14.77
N LEU A 16 -12.97 -3.15 15.03
CA LEU A 16 -13.53 -4.07 14.05
C LEU A 16 -14.00 -3.34 12.78
N LYS A 17 -14.73 -2.23 12.95
CA LYS A 17 -15.20 -1.40 11.83
C LYS A 17 -14.04 -0.90 10.99
N TRP A 18 -13.01 -0.34 11.65
CA TRP A 18 -11.80 0.10 10.96
C TRP A 18 -11.12 -1.03 10.17
N LEU A 19 -10.99 -2.23 10.74
CA LEU A 19 -10.36 -3.37 10.05
C LEU A 19 -11.17 -3.80 8.82
N ILE A 20 -12.50 -3.77 8.89
CA ILE A 20 -13.40 -4.09 7.77
C ILE A 20 -13.28 -3.01 6.69
N GLU A 21 -13.48 -1.74 7.05
CA GLU A 21 -13.49 -0.61 6.11
C GLU A 21 -12.15 -0.42 5.40
N SER A 22 -11.03 -0.60 6.13
CA SER A 22 -9.68 -0.50 5.55
C SER A 22 -9.27 -1.71 4.72
N SER A 23 -10.03 -2.81 4.74
CA SER A 23 -9.65 -4.05 4.03
C SER A 23 -10.06 -4.06 2.56
N GLY A 24 -11.06 -3.26 2.18
CA GLY A 24 -11.68 -3.28 0.84
C GLY A 24 -12.64 -4.45 0.61
N TRP A 25 -12.92 -5.28 1.61
CA TRP A 25 -13.92 -6.36 1.51
C TRP A 25 -15.33 -5.83 1.77
N THR A 26 -16.32 -6.31 1.03
CA THR A 26 -17.72 -6.01 1.32
C THR A 26 -18.28 -6.95 2.39
N ARG A 27 -19.38 -6.54 3.03
CA ARG A 27 -20.04 -7.34 4.08
C ARG A 27 -20.57 -8.65 3.53
N GLU A 28 -21.02 -8.66 2.28
CA GLU A 28 -21.48 -9.86 1.57
C GLU A 28 -20.34 -10.83 1.31
N GLU A 29 -19.18 -10.35 0.88
CA GLU A 29 -17.99 -11.18 0.67
C GLU A 29 -17.51 -11.78 1.99
N ILE A 30 -17.47 -10.98 3.06
CA ILE A 30 -17.12 -11.41 4.41
C ILE A 30 -18.10 -12.48 4.90
N ALA A 31 -19.41 -12.25 4.76
CA ALA A 31 -20.45 -13.19 5.16
C ALA A 31 -20.30 -14.53 4.46
N LYS A 32 -20.09 -14.51 3.13
CA LYS A 32 -19.83 -15.71 2.33
C LYS A 32 -18.58 -16.44 2.81
N ARG A 33 -17.50 -15.72 3.12
CA ARG A 33 -16.25 -16.31 3.62
C ARG A 33 -16.42 -16.96 4.99
N LEU A 34 -17.14 -16.30 5.89
CA LEU A 34 -17.44 -16.79 7.24
C LEU A 34 -18.59 -17.80 7.28
N LYS A 35 -19.17 -18.16 6.12
CA LYS A 35 -20.33 -19.06 5.99
C LYS A 35 -21.49 -18.62 6.89
N THR A 36 -21.80 -17.32 6.85
CA THR A 36 -22.87 -16.68 7.61
C THR A 36 -23.65 -15.69 6.74
N SER A 37 -24.64 -14.99 7.31
CA SER A 37 -25.42 -13.95 6.63
C SER A 37 -24.80 -12.56 6.81
N SER A 38 -25.04 -11.65 5.85
CA SER A 38 -24.63 -10.24 5.98
C SER A 38 -25.20 -9.59 7.23
N GLN A 39 -26.47 -9.88 7.56
CA GLN A 39 -27.11 -9.44 8.80
C GLN A 39 -26.34 -9.88 10.07
N ASN A 40 -25.74 -11.08 10.07
CA ASN A 40 -24.92 -11.51 11.20
C ASN A 40 -23.62 -10.70 11.29
N ILE A 41 -23.05 -10.25 10.18
CA ILE A 41 -21.88 -9.37 10.18
C ILE A 41 -22.25 -8.00 10.74
N GLU A 42 -23.39 -7.45 10.32
CA GLU A 42 -23.91 -6.18 10.85
C GLU A 42 -24.15 -6.24 12.36
N LYS A 43 -24.73 -7.34 12.86
CA LYS A 43 -24.91 -7.56 14.31
C LYS A 43 -23.58 -7.66 15.07
N ILE A 44 -22.52 -8.15 14.42
CA ILE A 44 -21.19 -8.17 15.01
C ILE A 44 -20.60 -6.74 15.02
N GLU A 45 -20.77 -5.96 13.96
CA GLU A 45 -20.33 -4.57 13.89
C GLU A 45 -21.11 -3.63 14.82
N SER A 46 -22.39 -3.93 15.10
CA SER A 46 -23.23 -3.17 16.06
C SER A 46 -22.98 -3.56 17.53
N GLY A 47 -22.31 -4.70 17.76
CA GLY A 47 -22.07 -5.23 19.11
C GLY A 47 -23.22 -6.05 19.68
N GLU A 48 -24.32 -6.22 18.95
CA GLU A 48 -25.43 -7.13 19.33
C GLU A 48 -24.97 -8.59 19.43
N LYS A 49 -23.91 -8.94 18.68
CA LYS A 49 -23.31 -10.28 18.69
C LYS A 49 -21.81 -10.18 18.81
N LYS A 50 -21.21 -11.00 19.67
CA LYS A 50 -19.76 -11.11 19.75
C LYS A 50 -19.22 -12.07 18.68
N PRO A 51 -18.07 -11.74 18.04
CA PRO A 51 -17.42 -12.67 17.14
C PRO A 51 -16.80 -13.84 17.92
N SER A 52 -16.76 -15.01 17.28
CA SER A 52 -15.96 -16.14 17.76
C SER A 52 -14.50 -15.98 17.38
N PHE A 53 -13.59 -16.58 18.14
CA PHE A 53 -12.16 -16.57 17.85
C PHE A 53 -11.86 -17.11 16.43
N ARG A 54 -12.56 -18.18 16.03
CA ARG A 54 -12.44 -18.76 14.68
C ARG A 54 -12.83 -17.77 13.57
N GLN A 55 -13.83 -16.91 13.81
CA GLN A 55 -14.17 -15.86 12.85
C GLN A 55 -13.06 -14.81 12.78
N LEU A 56 -12.47 -14.42 13.92
CA LEU A 56 -11.33 -13.50 13.92
C LEU A 56 -10.11 -14.08 13.19
N GLU A 57 -9.82 -15.37 13.35
CA GLU A 57 -8.76 -16.06 12.59
C GLU A 57 -9.02 -16.04 11.08
N GLU A 58 -10.25 -16.32 10.64
CA GLU A 58 -10.56 -16.27 9.21
C GLU A 58 -10.48 -14.84 8.66
N LEU A 59 -10.97 -13.85 9.42
CA LEU A 59 -10.86 -12.44 9.07
C LEU A 59 -9.38 -11.99 9.00
N SER A 60 -8.54 -12.45 9.92
CA SER A 60 -7.11 -12.14 9.94
C SER A 60 -6.41 -12.62 8.66
N ILE A 61 -6.77 -13.82 8.19
CA ILE A 61 -6.24 -14.40 6.95
C ILE A 61 -6.65 -13.57 5.72
N ILE A 62 -7.92 -13.20 5.58
CA ILE A 62 -8.41 -12.47 4.39
C ILE A 62 -8.02 -11.00 4.40
N PHE A 63 -7.95 -10.36 5.57
CA PHE A 63 -7.51 -8.96 5.69
C PHE A 63 -5.98 -8.82 5.66
N LYS A 64 -5.26 -9.94 5.75
CA LYS A 64 -3.80 -10.01 5.86
C LYS A 64 -3.29 -9.16 7.01
N ARG A 65 -3.93 -9.31 8.17
CA ARG A 65 -3.55 -8.66 9.43
C ARG A 65 -3.45 -9.72 10.52
N PRO A 66 -2.55 -9.60 11.50
CA PRO A 66 -2.51 -10.53 12.63
C PRO A 66 -3.81 -10.55 13.42
N VAL A 67 -4.16 -11.67 14.05
CA VAL A 67 -5.33 -11.78 14.94
C VAL A 67 -5.25 -10.75 16.07
N ALA A 68 -4.05 -10.44 16.55
CA ALA A 68 -3.81 -9.42 17.56
C ALA A 68 -4.34 -8.03 17.16
N SER A 69 -4.46 -7.71 15.87
CA SER A 69 -5.03 -6.43 15.42
C SER A 69 -6.50 -6.25 15.84
N PHE A 70 -7.26 -7.33 16.01
CA PHE A 70 -8.65 -7.29 16.48
C PHE A 70 -8.78 -7.07 18.00
N LEU A 71 -7.66 -7.19 18.73
CA LEU A 71 -7.60 -7.08 20.19
C LEU A 71 -7.01 -5.73 20.65
N LEU A 72 -6.84 -4.79 19.72
CA LEU A 72 -6.43 -3.43 20.06
C LEU A 72 -7.51 -2.72 20.87
N SER A 73 -7.10 -1.82 21.76
CA SER A 73 -8.02 -0.99 22.55
C SER A 73 -8.63 0.17 21.76
N LYS A 74 -8.01 0.55 20.64
CA LYS A 74 -8.48 1.60 19.73
C LYS A 74 -7.93 1.39 18.31
N PRO A 75 -8.60 1.89 17.26
CA PRO A 75 -8.10 1.85 15.90
C PRO A 75 -6.73 2.53 15.78
N LEU A 76 -5.90 2.05 14.85
CA LEU A 76 -4.67 2.74 14.49
C LEU A 76 -4.97 3.79 13.43
N THR A 77 -4.29 4.94 13.52
CA THR A 77 -4.35 5.96 12.49
C THR A 77 -3.60 5.46 11.25
N GLU A 78 -4.32 5.27 10.14
CA GLU A 78 -3.68 4.91 8.88
C GLU A 78 -3.06 6.13 8.21
N LYS A 79 -1.89 5.92 7.60
CA LYS A 79 -1.29 6.93 6.72
C LYS A 79 -2.23 7.20 5.55
N PRO A 80 -2.24 8.44 5.03
CA PRO A 80 -3.08 8.78 3.90
C PRO A 80 -2.73 7.88 2.71
N LYS A 81 -3.77 7.54 1.94
CA LYS A 81 -3.61 6.92 0.63
C LYS A 81 -2.85 7.88 -0.30
N PRO A 82 -2.19 7.40 -1.36
CA PRO A 82 -1.48 8.26 -2.30
C PRO A 82 -2.40 9.40 -2.79
N LYS A 83 -1.84 10.58 -3.04
CA LYS A 83 -2.58 11.67 -3.68
C LYS A 83 -2.45 11.62 -5.21
N ASP A 84 -1.32 11.10 -5.68
CA ASP A 84 -0.99 10.96 -7.08
C ASP A 84 -1.13 9.49 -7.48
N TYR A 85 -2.15 9.24 -8.29
CA TYR A 85 -2.37 7.96 -8.95
C TYR A 85 -2.27 8.18 -10.44
N ARG A 86 -1.59 7.28 -11.14
CA ARG A 86 -1.80 7.10 -12.58
C ARG A 86 -3.11 6.34 -12.79
N MET A 87 -4.23 7.01 -12.49
CA MET A 87 -5.58 6.50 -12.66
C MET A 87 -6.09 6.72 -14.08
N ILE A 88 -6.99 5.83 -14.51
CA ILE A 88 -7.85 6.09 -15.66
C ILE A 88 -8.86 7.17 -15.23
N LEU A 89 -9.12 8.16 -16.10
CA LEU A 89 -10.11 9.23 -15.87
C LEU A 89 -11.45 8.65 -15.37
N ASP A 90 -12.12 9.38 -14.48
CA ASP A 90 -13.46 9.11 -13.92
C ASP A 90 -13.61 8.04 -12.83
N LYS A 91 -12.53 7.51 -12.25
CA LYS A 91 -12.63 6.60 -11.09
C LYS A 91 -12.51 7.29 -9.73
N THR A 92 -13.44 6.92 -8.85
CA THR A 92 -13.51 7.33 -7.45
C THR A 92 -12.47 6.57 -6.61
N ASN A 93 -12.15 7.10 -5.42
CA ASN A 93 -11.13 6.65 -4.44
C ASN A 93 -11.41 5.26 -3.79
N LYS A 94 -12.04 4.36 -4.55
CA LYS A 94 -12.41 2.99 -4.20
C LYS A 94 -11.45 2.04 -4.93
N PHE A 95 -10.70 1.29 -4.14
CA PHE A 95 -9.69 0.35 -4.63
C PHE A 95 -10.13 -1.07 -4.32
N ASP A 96 -9.84 -2.01 -5.21
CA ASP A 96 -9.90 -3.42 -4.92
C ASP A 96 -8.95 -3.78 -3.77
N LYS A 97 -9.35 -4.78 -2.99
CA LYS A 97 -8.58 -5.39 -1.90
C LYS A 97 -7.12 -5.68 -2.28
N LYS A 98 -6.84 -6.10 -3.53
CA LYS A 98 -5.48 -6.36 -4.03
C LYS A 98 -4.66 -5.07 -4.08
N THR A 99 -5.21 -3.99 -4.60
CA THR A 99 -4.56 -2.68 -4.64
C THR A 99 -4.29 -2.14 -3.23
N ILE A 100 -5.26 -2.27 -2.31
CA ILE A 100 -5.09 -1.88 -0.91
C ILE A 100 -3.96 -2.68 -0.22
N LEU A 101 -3.87 -3.98 -0.51
CA LEU A 101 -2.78 -4.82 -0.01
C LEU A 101 -1.42 -4.36 -0.53
N VAL A 102 -1.34 -4.01 -1.82
CA VAL A 102 -0.13 -3.48 -2.45
C VAL A 102 0.30 -2.16 -1.79
N MET A 103 -0.64 -1.23 -1.56
CA MET A 103 -0.36 0.03 -0.86
C MET A 103 0.18 -0.21 0.55
N ARG A 104 -0.47 -1.08 1.35
CA ARG A 104 0.00 -1.43 2.70
C ARG A 104 1.38 -2.09 2.68
N HIS A 105 1.62 -2.96 1.71
CA HIS A 105 2.90 -3.64 1.56
C HIS A 105 4.03 -2.66 1.22
N ALA A 106 3.78 -1.75 0.28
CA ALA A 106 4.72 -0.69 -0.08
C ALA A 106 5.01 0.26 1.10
N ARG A 107 3.98 0.66 1.88
CA ARG A 107 4.16 1.44 3.10
C ARG A 107 5.02 0.72 4.15
N ARG A 108 4.77 -0.57 4.35
CA ARG A 108 5.57 -1.38 5.27
C ARG A 108 7.03 -1.46 4.83
N LEU A 109 7.29 -1.60 3.53
CA LEU A 109 8.66 -1.58 3.00
C LEU A 109 9.30 -0.20 3.15
N GLN A 110 8.56 0.89 2.91
CA GLN A 110 9.04 2.25 3.13
C GLN A 110 9.49 2.46 4.58
N GLU A 111 8.66 2.05 5.53
CA GLU A 111 8.94 2.14 6.97
C GLU A 111 10.14 1.27 7.36
N LEU A 112 10.18 0.02 6.89
CA LEU A 112 11.29 -0.89 7.15
C LEU A 112 12.62 -0.32 6.59
N SER A 113 12.62 0.19 5.36
CA SER A 113 13.82 0.79 4.78
C SER A 113 14.27 2.01 5.58
N LYS A 114 13.34 2.85 6.05
CA LYS A 114 13.65 3.99 6.92
C LYS A 114 14.29 3.55 8.24
N GLU A 115 13.75 2.52 8.89
CA GLU A 115 14.30 1.96 10.13
C GLU A 115 15.70 1.37 9.92
N LEU A 116 15.88 0.58 8.86
CA LEU A 116 17.17 -0.02 8.52
C LEU A 116 18.22 1.05 8.22
N SER A 117 17.88 2.05 7.40
CA SER A 117 18.79 3.16 7.10
C SER A 117 19.17 3.94 8.36
N LYS A 118 18.22 4.18 9.27
CA LYS A 118 18.51 4.85 10.55
C LYS A 118 19.53 4.07 11.39
N ASN A 119 19.44 2.74 11.42
CA ASN A 119 20.33 1.89 12.21
C ASN A 119 21.78 1.89 11.71
N ILE A 120 22.01 2.22 10.43
CA ILE A 120 23.35 2.33 9.83
C ILE A 120 23.74 3.78 9.55
N GLU A 121 23.03 4.75 10.15
CA GLU A 121 23.26 6.20 9.97
C GLU A 121 23.25 6.66 8.50
N TYR A 122 22.46 5.98 7.66
CA TYR A 122 22.33 6.29 6.25
C TYR A 122 21.21 7.31 6.00
N GLU A 123 21.51 8.38 5.25
CA GLU A 123 20.53 9.42 4.94
C GLU A 123 19.50 8.94 3.91
N THR A 124 18.22 9.00 4.28
CA THR A 124 17.09 8.54 3.45
C THR A 124 16.45 9.62 2.59
N LYS A 125 16.87 10.89 2.75
CA LYS A 125 16.31 11.98 1.94
C LYS A 125 16.66 11.76 0.47
N SER A 126 15.71 12.06 -0.40
CA SER A 126 15.96 11.97 -1.84
C SER A 126 17.02 12.97 -2.25
N LYS A 127 17.94 12.52 -3.12
CA LYS A 127 18.95 13.37 -3.75
C LYS A 127 18.42 14.07 -5.02
N LEU A 128 17.12 13.93 -5.32
CA LEU A 128 16.48 14.64 -6.42
C LEU A 128 16.35 16.12 -6.12
N GLU A 129 16.55 16.91 -7.16
CA GLU A 129 16.24 18.34 -7.13
C GLU A 129 14.76 18.56 -7.41
N VAL A 130 14.22 19.64 -6.84
CA VAL A 130 12.84 20.06 -7.07
C VAL A 130 12.81 21.01 -8.27
N ALA A 131 11.90 20.79 -9.21
CA ALA A 131 11.58 21.74 -10.27
C ALA A 131 10.25 22.45 -9.96
N LYS A 132 10.11 23.69 -10.41
CA LYS A 132 8.88 24.46 -10.32
C LYS A 132 8.08 24.33 -11.60
N LEU A 133 6.76 24.51 -11.51
CA LEU A 133 5.87 24.53 -12.69
C LEU A 133 6.17 25.69 -13.66
N THR A 134 6.87 26.72 -13.18
CA THR A 134 7.31 27.86 -13.97
C THR A 134 8.64 27.64 -14.68
N ASP A 135 9.36 26.56 -14.36
CA ASP A 135 10.66 26.27 -14.96
C ASP A 135 10.48 25.86 -16.43
N ASN A 136 11.45 26.22 -17.29
CA ASN A 136 11.44 25.80 -18.68
C ASN A 136 11.60 24.27 -18.78
N PRO A 137 10.66 23.54 -19.42
CA PRO A 137 10.70 22.08 -19.48
C PRO A 137 11.95 21.49 -20.15
N GLU A 138 12.46 22.13 -21.21
CA GLU A 138 13.65 21.66 -21.93
C GLU A 138 14.90 21.78 -21.05
N THR A 139 15.02 22.88 -20.32
CA THR A 139 16.13 23.11 -19.38
C THR A 139 16.11 22.06 -18.25
N VAL A 140 14.92 21.78 -17.70
CA VAL A 140 14.76 20.74 -16.67
C VAL A 140 15.11 19.36 -17.22
N ALA A 141 14.66 19.03 -18.44
CA ALA A 141 14.94 17.75 -19.08
C ALA A 141 16.44 17.53 -19.33
N LEU A 142 17.15 18.54 -19.83
CA LEU A 142 18.60 18.48 -20.02
C LEU A 142 19.35 18.26 -18.71
N ARG A 143 18.98 19.02 -17.66
CA ARG A 143 19.56 18.88 -16.32
C ARG A 143 19.39 17.46 -15.75
N PHE A 144 18.19 16.87 -15.86
CA PHE A 144 17.97 15.49 -15.41
C PHE A 144 18.69 14.45 -16.28
N ARG A 145 18.83 14.67 -17.59
CA ARG A 145 19.64 13.80 -18.45
C ARG A 145 21.10 13.79 -18.05
N GLU A 146 21.68 14.94 -17.76
CA GLU A 146 23.04 15.06 -17.24
C GLU A 146 23.19 14.33 -15.91
N LYS A 147 22.27 14.58 -14.96
CA LYS A 147 22.28 13.95 -13.64
C LYS A 147 22.15 12.42 -13.72
N PHE A 148 21.32 11.93 -14.63
CA PHE A 148 21.14 10.48 -14.86
C PHE A 148 22.20 9.90 -15.79
N SER A 149 23.18 10.68 -16.24
CA SER A 149 24.18 10.27 -17.22
C SER A 149 23.56 9.57 -18.44
N LEU A 150 22.38 10.06 -18.87
CA LEU A 150 21.55 9.49 -19.92
C LEU A 150 21.57 10.42 -21.14
N THR A 151 22.64 10.32 -21.92
CA THR A 151 22.73 10.98 -23.23
C THR A 151 21.82 10.29 -24.24
N GLU A 152 21.47 10.98 -25.33
CA GLU A 152 20.69 10.37 -26.41
C GLU A 152 21.41 9.18 -27.06
N GLU A 153 22.74 9.27 -27.21
CA GLU A 153 23.55 8.18 -27.73
C GLU A 153 23.47 6.95 -26.82
N LYS A 154 23.61 7.14 -25.50
CA LYS A 154 23.46 6.05 -24.53
C LYS A 154 22.05 5.48 -24.53
N GLN A 155 21.03 6.34 -24.58
CA GLN A 155 19.63 5.93 -24.66
C GLN A 155 19.37 5.04 -25.89
N ARG A 156 19.96 5.37 -27.05
CA ARG A 156 19.84 4.59 -28.29
C ARG A 156 20.61 3.26 -28.27
N LYS A 157 21.60 3.10 -27.39
CA LYS A 157 22.38 1.86 -27.24
C LYS A 157 21.64 0.77 -26.46
N PHE A 158 20.64 1.11 -25.65
CA PHE A 158 19.79 0.11 -24.99
C PHE A 158 18.98 -0.66 -26.05
N LYS A 159 19.06 -1.99 -26.00
CA LYS A 159 18.44 -2.87 -26.99
C LYS A 159 16.95 -3.08 -26.73
N THR A 160 16.54 -2.97 -25.47
CA THR A 160 15.17 -3.21 -25.04
C THR A 160 14.69 -2.14 -24.06
N SER A 161 13.36 -1.98 -23.98
CA SER A 161 12.75 -1.11 -22.96
C SER A 161 13.08 -1.55 -21.53
N TYR A 162 13.28 -2.84 -21.32
CA TYR A 162 13.64 -3.41 -20.01
C TYR A 162 15.04 -2.99 -19.56
N GLU A 163 16.02 -2.98 -20.47
CA GLU A 163 17.38 -2.51 -20.16
C GLU A 163 17.38 -1.03 -19.76
N LEU A 164 16.68 -0.18 -20.53
CA LEU A 164 16.55 1.24 -20.19
C LEU A 164 15.83 1.44 -18.86
N PHE A 165 14.76 0.68 -18.61
CA PHE A 165 14.02 0.75 -17.35
C PHE A 165 14.90 0.38 -16.16
N ASN A 166 15.66 -0.72 -16.23
CA ASN A 166 16.56 -1.14 -15.16
C ASN A 166 17.64 -0.10 -14.90
N TYR A 167 18.22 0.48 -15.95
CA TYR A 167 19.19 1.56 -15.82
C TYR A 167 18.60 2.76 -15.07
N LEU A 168 17.39 3.19 -15.42
CA LEU A 168 16.71 4.30 -14.73
C LEU A 168 16.37 3.93 -13.28
N ARG A 169 15.94 2.69 -13.03
CA ARG A 169 15.63 2.19 -11.69
C ARG A 169 16.86 2.24 -10.78
N ASP A 170 17.99 1.73 -11.25
CA ASP A 170 19.22 1.67 -10.47
C ASP A 170 19.67 3.09 -10.06
N ILE A 171 19.61 4.06 -10.99
CA ILE A 171 19.90 5.47 -10.69
C ILE A 171 18.95 6.04 -9.64
N LEU A 172 17.65 5.81 -9.78
CA LEU A 172 16.66 6.34 -8.83
C LEU A 172 16.85 5.72 -7.43
N GLU A 173 17.18 4.44 -7.34
CA GLU A 173 17.47 3.75 -6.08
C GLU A 173 18.74 4.32 -5.40
N GLU A 174 19.80 4.63 -6.16
CA GLU A 174 21.00 5.34 -5.66
C GLU A 174 20.68 6.75 -5.13
N MET A 175 19.59 7.35 -5.60
CA MET A 175 19.07 8.64 -5.19
C MET A 175 18.06 8.56 -4.03
N ASN A 176 17.98 7.41 -3.35
CA ASN A 176 17.08 7.12 -2.22
C ASN A 176 15.59 7.14 -2.61
N ILE A 177 15.28 6.65 -3.81
CA ILE A 177 13.93 6.46 -4.29
C ILE A 177 13.76 4.99 -4.63
N TYR A 178 12.96 4.28 -3.86
CA TYR A 178 12.76 2.86 -4.09
C TYR A 178 11.63 2.60 -5.08
N LEU A 179 11.88 1.73 -6.04
CA LEU A 179 10.90 1.32 -7.04
C LEU A 179 10.46 -0.12 -6.74
N PHE A 180 9.16 -0.30 -6.49
CA PHE A 180 8.59 -1.62 -6.26
C PHE A 180 7.65 -2.02 -7.39
N GLN A 181 7.88 -3.18 -7.99
CA GLN A 181 7.00 -3.71 -9.04
C GLN A 181 5.99 -4.67 -8.43
N PHE A 182 4.77 -4.18 -8.17
CA PHE A 182 3.69 -5.00 -7.64
C PHE A 182 2.53 -5.12 -8.64
N SER A 183 1.98 -6.32 -8.77
CA SER A 183 0.77 -6.54 -9.58
C SER A 183 -0.46 -5.98 -8.86
N MET A 184 -1.24 -5.16 -9.55
CA MET A 184 -2.54 -4.65 -9.10
C MET A 184 -3.49 -4.48 -10.30
N PRO A 185 -4.82 -4.45 -10.10
CA PRO A 185 -5.78 -4.12 -11.15
C PRO A 185 -5.45 -2.80 -11.84
N VAL A 186 -5.32 -2.84 -13.17
CA VAL A 186 -4.94 -1.68 -14.00
C VAL A 186 -6.03 -0.61 -13.96
N GLU A 187 -7.27 -1.05 -13.73
CA GLU A 187 -8.43 -0.19 -13.60
C GLU A 187 -8.39 0.60 -12.28
N ASP A 188 -7.63 0.18 -11.28
CA ASP A 188 -7.49 0.91 -10.02
C ASP A 188 -6.38 1.94 -10.08
N ALA A 189 -5.17 1.48 -10.45
CA ALA A 189 -4.01 2.33 -10.61
C ALA A 189 -2.99 1.65 -11.52
N ARG A 190 -2.35 2.43 -12.41
CA ARG A 190 -1.18 1.98 -13.19
C ARG A 190 0.15 2.17 -12.45
N GLY A 191 0.11 2.92 -11.36
CA GLY A 191 1.22 3.23 -10.49
C GLY A 191 0.85 4.33 -9.51
N PHE A 192 1.56 4.41 -8.39
CA PHE A 192 1.37 5.44 -7.36
C PHE A 192 2.68 5.76 -6.65
N VAL A 193 2.72 6.89 -5.95
CA VAL A 193 3.91 7.35 -5.24
C VAL A 193 3.61 7.68 -3.77
N PHE A 194 4.58 7.40 -2.90
CA PHE A 194 4.60 7.85 -1.51
C PHE A 194 5.78 8.78 -1.28
N VAL A 195 5.48 10.04 -0.98
CA VAL A 195 6.44 11.15 -0.82
C VAL A 195 6.22 11.93 0.48
N ASP A 196 5.24 11.53 1.28
CA ASP A 196 4.95 12.09 2.61
C ASP A 196 5.98 11.65 3.67
N GLU A 197 6.77 10.62 3.37
CA GLU A 197 7.89 10.17 4.20
C GLU A 197 9.10 9.79 3.35
N SER A 198 10.28 9.87 3.96
CA SER A 198 11.53 9.36 3.37
C SER A 198 11.85 7.95 3.86
N PRO A 199 12.38 7.06 3.01
CA PRO A 199 12.71 7.29 1.59
C PRO A 199 11.48 7.33 0.69
N ASN A 200 11.58 8.04 -0.44
CA ASN A 200 10.47 8.13 -1.38
C ASN A 200 10.25 6.77 -2.05
N VAL A 201 8.99 6.42 -2.32
CA VAL A 201 8.64 5.13 -2.94
C VAL A 201 7.78 5.35 -4.17
N VAL A 202 8.11 4.64 -5.24
CA VAL A 202 7.32 4.53 -6.48
C VAL A 202 6.90 3.07 -6.64
N VAL A 203 5.62 2.86 -6.94
CA VAL A 203 5.02 1.53 -7.17
C VAL A 203 4.31 1.49 -8.50
#